data_AF-A0A7J0FX61-F1
#
_entry.id   AF-A0A7J0FX61-F1
#
_cell.length_a   1.000
_cell.length_b   1.000
_cell.length_c   1.000
_cell.angle_alpha   90.00
_cell.angle_beta   90.00
_cell.angle_gamma   90.00
#
_symmetry.space_group_name_H-M   'P 1'
#
loop_
_entity.id
_entity.type
_entity.pdbx_description
1 polymer ?
#
loop_
_entity_poly.entity_id
_entity_poly.type
_entity_poly.pdbx_seq_one_letter_code
_entity_poly.pdbx_strand_id
1 'polypeptide(L)'
;MAVAGAILGAAFGGWINDKFGRRKSIIASDCLFLIGGAIIMALAPAPWVIIIGRIFVGLGVGMASMTSPLYISEASPARIRGALVSTNGLLITGGQFLSYLINLAFTNAPGRWRWMLGIAGVPALVQLALMVFLPESPRWLYRQNRVDEARDVLEKIYPPNEVEEEMKALQSLSVCLLLTDTGGGASAHSPPISMFESSHFGGNSTSSSYLTAPDASSWNCMKCLKASSDCGFCAFEPNKYLPGACLAANDATKRACKGEHRTWYTNGCPSKIGEIYPLRYRGIGGGMAAVSNWVSNLIVSETLLTLTDALGSAGLPFEEVEKTLEKGYKPSIFSKKKNVDPA
;
A
#
# COMPACT_ATOMS: atom_id res chain seq x y z
N MET A 1 21.52 -8.96 -2.64
CA MET A 1 21.70 -7.99 -3.75
C MET A 1 20.39 -7.42 -4.30
N ALA A 2 19.44 -8.22 -4.80
CA ALA A 2 18.16 -7.68 -5.30
C ALA A 2 17.34 -6.96 -4.22
N VAL A 3 17.30 -7.51 -3.00
CA VAL A 3 16.63 -6.89 -1.84
C VAL A 3 17.28 -5.54 -1.47
N ALA A 4 18.61 -5.44 -1.52
CA ALA A 4 19.32 -4.17 -1.29
C ALA A 4 18.95 -3.12 -2.36
N GLY A 5 18.85 -3.53 -3.63
CA GLY A 5 18.30 -2.68 -4.69
C GLY A 5 16.86 -2.25 -4.40
N ALA A 6 16.01 -3.14 -3.90
CA ALA A 6 14.62 -2.82 -3.55
C ALA A 6 14.50 -1.84 -2.38
N ILE A 7 15.37 -1.92 -1.37
CA ILE A 7 15.45 -0.95 -0.27
C ILE A 7 15.76 0.45 -0.82
N LEU A 8 16.79 0.57 -1.65
CA LEU A 8 17.18 1.85 -2.26
C LEU A 8 16.10 2.38 -3.21
N GLY A 9 15.49 1.49 -3.99
CA GLY A 9 14.39 1.81 -4.90
C GLY A 9 13.16 2.28 -4.15
N ALA A 10 12.87 1.68 -2.99
CA ALA A 10 11.77 2.08 -2.13
C ALA A 10 12.02 3.44 -1.45
N ALA A 11 13.25 3.73 -1.04
CA ALA A 11 13.58 5.04 -0.49
C ALA A 11 13.46 6.15 -1.55
N PHE A 12 14.05 5.94 -2.73
CA PHE A 12 14.07 6.93 -3.80
C PHE A 12 12.71 7.07 -4.51
N GLY A 13 11.98 5.96 -4.68
CA GLY A 13 10.66 5.94 -5.29
C GLY A 13 9.64 6.79 -4.54
N GLY A 14 9.74 6.89 -3.21
CA GLY A 14 8.84 7.73 -2.40
C GLY A 14 8.95 9.21 -2.75
N TRP A 15 10.19 9.69 -2.93
CA TRP A 15 10.47 11.06 -3.36
C TRP A 15 10.02 11.31 -4.81
N ILE A 16 10.28 10.36 -5.72
CA ILE A 16 9.82 10.45 -7.12
C ILE A 16 8.30 10.54 -7.18
N ASN A 17 7.59 9.69 -6.45
CA ASN A 17 6.12 9.65 -6.44
C ASN A 17 5.53 10.99 -6.05
N ASP A 18 6.11 11.65 -5.05
CA ASP A 18 5.68 12.97 -4.64
C ASP A 18 6.08 14.02 -5.68
N LYS A 19 7.32 14.06 -6.17
CA LYS A 19 7.75 15.15 -7.07
C LYS A 19 7.18 15.04 -8.49
N PHE A 20 7.22 13.87 -9.10
CA PHE A 20 6.94 13.65 -10.52
C PHE A 20 5.58 13.02 -10.82
N GLY A 21 4.90 12.50 -9.80
CA GLY A 21 3.64 11.78 -9.96
C GLY A 21 3.82 10.27 -9.94
N ARG A 22 2.70 9.55 -9.86
CA ARG A 22 2.66 8.10 -9.68
C ARG A 22 2.86 7.41 -11.03
N ARG A 23 2.22 7.89 -12.10
CA ARG A 23 2.35 7.32 -13.45
C ARG A 23 3.80 7.34 -13.94
N LYS A 24 4.49 8.48 -13.79
CA LYS A 24 5.90 8.60 -14.20
C LYS A 24 6.83 7.71 -13.37
N SER A 25 6.52 7.51 -12.11
CA SER A 25 7.26 6.61 -11.22
C SER A 25 7.11 5.14 -11.64
N ILE A 26 5.89 4.72 -12.02
CA ILE A 26 5.64 3.36 -12.55
C ILE A 26 6.39 3.16 -13.87
N ILE A 27 6.29 4.11 -14.81
CA ILE A 27 7.03 4.05 -16.08
C ILE A 27 8.54 3.95 -15.85
N ALA A 28 9.09 4.73 -14.90
CA ALA A 28 10.51 4.65 -14.55
C ALA A 28 10.90 3.27 -13.99
N SER A 29 10.05 2.69 -13.13
CA SER A 29 10.23 1.34 -12.61
C SER A 29 10.21 0.28 -13.72
N ASP A 30 9.26 0.37 -14.65
CA ASP A 30 9.14 -0.56 -15.78
C ASP A 30 10.37 -0.48 -16.70
N CYS A 31 10.87 0.72 -16.97
CA CYS A 31 12.13 0.92 -17.69
C CYS A 31 13.33 0.26 -16.97
N LEU A 32 13.43 0.43 -15.65
CA LEU A 32 14.49 -0.23 -14.86
C LEU A 32 14.38 -1.76 -14.92
N PHE A 33 13.16 -2.29 -14.93
CA PHE A 33 12.91 -3.73 -15.01
C PHE A 33 13.25 -4.30 -16.40
N LEU A 34 12.90 -3.60 -17.48
CA LEU A 34 13.26 -3.99 -18.85
C LEU A 34 14.77 -3.94 -19.08
N ILE A 35 15.42 -2.86 -18.66
CA ILE A 35 16.87 -2.70 -18.82
C ILE A 35 17.60 -3.75 -17.96
N GLY A 36 17.24 -3.87 -16.68
CA GLY A 36 17.88 -4.80 -15.75
C GLY A 36 17.64 -6.28 -16.09
N GLY A 37 16.38 -6.65 -16.30
CA GLY A 37 15.97 -8.05 -16.53
C GLY A 37 16.12 -8.48 -17.98
N ALA A 38 15.39 -7.84 -18.89
CA ALA A 38 15.28 -8.30 -20.28
C ALA A 38 16.56 -8.07 -21.09
N ILE A 39 17.32 -7.00 -20.80
CA ILE A 39 18.54 -6.67 -21.54
C ILE A 39 19.78 -7.18 -20.80
N ILE A 40 20.04 -6.65 -19.60
CA ILE A 40 21.29 -6.91 -18.88
C ILE A 40 21.38 -8.38 -18.43
N MET A 41 20.33 -8.94 -17.81
CA MET A 41 20.38 -10.32 -17.32
C MET A 41 20.27 -11.36 -18.43
N ALA A 42 19.42 -11.16 -19.44
CA ALA A 42 19.26 -12.15 -20.51
C ALA A 42 20.49 -12.24 -21.44
N LEU A 43 21.21 -11.14 -21.64
CA LEU A 43 22.41 -11.09 -22.48
C LEU A 43 23.71 -11.25 -21.69
N ALA A 44 23.66 -11.50 -20.38
CA ALA A 44 24.84 -11.56 -19.53
C ALA A 44 25.90 -12.57 -20.05
N PRO A 45 27.12 -12.12 -20.38
CA PRO A 45 28.23 -13.00 -20.73
C PRO A 45 28.92 -13.58 -19.49
N ALA A 46 28.69 -12.99 -18.31
CA ALA A 46 29.36 -13.38 -17.08
C ALA A 46 28.51 -13.14 -15.82
N PRO A 47 28.80 -13.82 -14.70
CA PRO A 47 27.98 -13.77 -13.49
C PRO A 47 27.86 -12.37 -12.86
N TRP A 48 28.89 -11.53 -12.91
CA TRP A 48 28.83 -10.17 -12.34
C TRP A 48 27.81 -9.27 -13.07
N VAL A 49 27.58 -9.51 -14.36
CA VAL A 49 26.57 -8.77 -15.15
C VAL A 49 25.17 -9.11 -14.64
N ILE A 50 24.94 -10.36 -14.22
CA ILE A 50 23.68 -10.77 -13.59
C ILE A 50 23.48 -10.06 -12.24
N ILE A 51 24.55 -9.87 -11.47
CA ILE A 51 24.49 -9.15 -10.19
C ILE A 51 24.07 -7.69 -10.43
N ILE A 52 24.66 -7.03 -11.42
CA ILE A 52 24.29 -5.66 -11.82
C ILE A 52 22.82 -5.61 -12.23
N GLY A 53 22.39 -6.50 -13.11
CA GLY A 53 20.99 -6.56 -13.55
C GLY A 53 20.01 -6.78 -12.40
N ARG A 54 20.37 -7.61 -11.41
CA ARG A 54 19.57 -7.82 -10.19
C ARG A 54 19.46 -6.57 -9.30
N ILE A 55 20.47 -5.70 -9.29
CA ILE A 55 20.38 -4.42 -8.59
C ILE A 55 19.38 -3.51 -9.30
N PHE A 56 19.43 -3.40 -10.63
CA PHE A 56 18.47 -2.62 -11.43
C PHE A 56 17.03 -3.14 -11.28
N VAL A 57 16.83 -4.45 -11.40
CA VAL A 57 15.53 -5.09 -11.16
C VAL A 57 15.06 -4.83 -9.72
N GLY A 58 15.96 -4.93 -8.74
CA GLY A 58 15.68 -4.60 -7.35
C GLY A 58 15.17 -3.18 -7.19
N LEU A 59 15.87 -2.19 -7.76
CA LEU A 59 15.47 -0.78 -7.73
C LEU A 59 14.06 -0.58 -8.31
N GLY A 60 13.78 -1.19 -9.48
CA GLY A 60 12.46 -1.17 -10.10
C GLY A 60 11.38 -1.78 -9.19
N VAL A 61 11.61 -2.98 -8.66
CA VAL A 61 10.66 -3.67 -7.75
C VAL A 61 10.39 -2.84 -6.49
N GLY A 62 11.42 -2.25 -5.89
CA GLY A 62 11.27 -1.34 -4.74
C GLY A 62 10.35 -0.16 -5.05
N MET A 63 10.58 0.50 -6.19
CA MET A 63 9.74 1.62 -6.64
C MET A 63 8.29 1.19 -6.92
N ALA A 64 8.09 0.09 -7.66
CA ALA A 64 6.76 -0.40 -8.01
C ALA A 64 5.97 -0.85 -6.77
N SER A 65 6.63 -1.53 -5.82
CA SER A 65 5.97 -2.10 -4.63
C SER A 65 5.22 -1.08 -3.77
N MET A 66 5.73 0.16 -3.68
CA MET A 66 4.99 1.23 -3.01
C MET A 66 4.03 1.96 -3.96
N THR A 67 4.40 2.11 -5.24
CA THR A 67 3.71 3.03 -6.16
C THR A 67 2.40 2.43 -6.65
N SER A 68 2.37 1.14 -6.95
CA SER A 68 1.18 0.44 -7.44
C SER A 68 0.01 0.50 -6.45
N PRO A 69 0.14 0.08 -5.18
CA PRO A 69 -0.97 0.19 -4.23
C PRO A 69 -1.34 1.66 -3.95
N LEU A 70 -0.38 2.59 -4.02
CA LEU A 70 -0.64 4.01 -3.86
C LEU A 70 -1.51 4.54 -5.01
N TYR A 71 -1.12 4.29 -6.25
CA TYR A 71 -1.87 4.68 -7.45
C TYR A 71 -3.29 4.11 -7.45
N ILE A 72 -3.42 2.80 -7.16
CA ILE A 72 -4.73 2.15 -7.04
C ILE A 72 -5.58 2.81 -5.96
N SER A 73 -4.99 3.10 -4.79
CA SER A 73 -5.73 3.74 -3.69
C SER A 73 -6.21 5.16 -4.00
N GLU A 74 -5.50 5.87 -4.88
CA GLU A 74 -5.83 7.25 -5.24
C GLU A 74 -6.78 7.35 -6.43
N ALA A 75 -6.75 6.38 -7.34
CA ALA A 75 -7.66 6.29 -8.48
C ALA A 75 -8.98 5.57 -8.15
N SER A 76 -9.03 4.79 -7.05
CA SER A 76 -10.21 3.98 -6.73
C SER A 76 -11.27 4.71 -5.91
N PRO A 77 -12.57 4.44 -6.19
CA PRO A 77 -13.67 4.86 -5.34
C PRO A 77 -13.54 4.31 -3.93
N ALA A 78 -13.89 5.12 -2.92
CA ALA A 78 -13.73 4.76 -1.51
C ALA A 78 -14.43 3.44 -1.14
N ARG A 79 -15.55 3.09 -1.80
CA ARG A 79 -16.32 1.87 -1.55
C ARG A 79 -15.58 0.58 -1.92
N ILE A 80 -14.82 0.58 -3.03
CA ILE A 80 -14.16 -0.62 -3.58
C ILE A 80 -12.63 -0.56 -3.52
N ARG A 81 -12.09 0.52 -2.96
CA ARG A 81 -10.64 0.74 -2.78
C ARG A 81 -9.93 -0.45 -2.15
N GLY A 82 -10.50 -1.02 -1.08
CA GLY A 82 -9.92 -2.17 -0.39
C GLY A 82 -9.77 -3.37 -1.32
N ALA A 83 -10.84 -3.73 -2.06
CA ALA A 83 -10.83 -4.85 -3.00
C ALA A 83 -9.83 -4.66 -4.15
N LEU A 84 -9.73 -3.45 -4.70
CA LEU A 84 -8.78 -3.12 -5.76
C LEU A 84 -7.33 -3.19 -5.27
N VAL A 85 -7.05 -2.71 -4.06
CA VAL A 85 -5.71 -2.83 -3.46
C VAL A 85 -5.37 -4.29 -3.15
N SER A 86 -6.32 -5.09 -2.67
CA SER A 86 -6.12 -6.52 -2.44
C SER A 86 -5.84 -7.30 -3.75
N THR A 87 -6.43 -6.87 -4.86
CA THR A 87 -6.18 -7.46 -6.19
C THR A 87 -4.71 -7.32 -6.59
N ASN A 88 -4.04 -6.21 -6.23
CA ASN A 88 -2.60 -6.06 -6.46
C ASN A 88 -1.78 -7.14 -5.74
N GLY A 89 -2.14 -7.47 -4.49
CA GLY A 89 -1.49 -8.55 -3.74
C GLY A 89 -1.70 -9.92 -4.41
N LEU A 90 -2.91 -10.19 -4.89
CA LEU A 90 -3.25 -11.42 -5.62
C LEU A 90 -2.46 -11.55 -6.93
N LEU A 91 -2.27 -10.45 -7.67
CA LEU A 91 -1.49 -10.45 -8.91
C LEU A 91 0.00 -10.69 -8.66
N ILE A 92 0.55 -10.19 -7.55
CA ILE A 92 1.94 -10.46 -7.17
C ILE A 92 2.14 -11.95 -6.90
N THR A 93 1.28 -12.58 -6.09
CA THR A 93 1.38 -14.02 -5.80
C THR A 93 1.08 -14.88 -7.02
N GLY A 94 0.11 -14.47 -7.85
CA GLY A 94 -0.16 -15.09 -9.15
C GLY A 94 1.04 -15.03 -10.09
N GLY A 95 1.75 -13.91 -10.12
CA GLY A 95 2.99 -13.75 -10.88
C GLY A 95 4.12 -14.66 -10.40
N GLN A 96 4.27 -14.83 -9.08
CA GLN A 96 5.23 -15.79 -8.50
C GLN A 96 4.90 -17.23 -8.93
N PHE A 97 3.62 -17.61 -8.88
CA PHE A 97 3.16 -18.92 -9.34
C PHE A 97 3.44 -19.14 -10.83
N LEU A 98 3.09 -18.16 -11.68
CA LEU A 98 3.35 -18.23 -13.13
C LEU A 98 4.85 -18.33 -13.43
N SER A 99 5.69 -17.62 -12.66
CA SER A 99 7.15 -17.72 -12.77
C SER A 99 7.64 -19.15 -12.53
N TYR A 100 7.10 -19.87 -11.54
CA TYR A 100 7.47 -21.28 -11.32
C TYR A 100 7.05 -22.18 -12.49
N LEU A 101 5.87 -21.97 -13.07
CA LEU A 101 5.42 -22.72 -14.25
C LEU A 101 6.32 -22.48 -15.47
N ILE A 102 6.72 -21.23 -15.69
CA ILE A 102 7.67 -20.86 -16.76
C ILE A 102 9.01 -21.56 -16.54
N ASN A 103 9.54 -21.52 -15.31
CA ASN A 103 10.80 -22.21 -14.99
C ASN A 103 10.70 -23.71 -15.26
N LEU A 104 9.58 -24.35 -14.91
CA LEU A 104 9.34 -25.77 -15.21
C LEU A 104 9.32 -26.03 -16.72
N ALA A 105 8.59 -25.23 -17.49
CA ALA A 105 8.46 -25.40 -18.94
C ALA A 105 9.80 -25.27 -19.68
N PHE A 106 10.67 -24.35 -19.24
CA PHE A 106 11.97 -24.10 -19.88
C PHE A 106 13.13 -24.93 -19.30
N THR A 107 12.87 -25.84 -18.35
CA THR A 107 13.92 -26.65 -17.70
C THR A 107 14.68 -27.53 -18.71
N ASN A 108 14.03 -28.00 -19.78
CA ASN A 108 14.65 -28.88 -20.78
C ASN A 108 15.12 -28.18 -22.07
N ALA A 109 14.97 -26.86 -22.18
CA ALA A 109 15.29 -26.11 -23.41
C ALA A 109 16.79 -25.72 -23.51
N PRO A 110 17.41 -25.67 -24.71
CA PRO A 110 18.76 -25.13 -24.87
C PRO A 110 18.79 -23.63 -24.55
N GLY A 111 19.76 -23.17 -23.75
CA GLY A 111 19.82 -21.78 -23.26
C GLY A 111 18.96 -21.47 -22.02
N ARG A 112 18.44 -22.51 -21.35
CA ARG A 112 17.64 -22.56 -20.10
C ARG A 112 17.44 -21.23 -19.37
N TRP A 113 18.48 -20.72 -18.71
CA TRP A 113 18.37 -19.61 -17.78
C TRP A 113 18.16 -18.24 -18.45
N ARG A 114 18.59 -18.07 -19.71
CA ARG A 114 18.44 -16.80 -20.44
C ARG A 114 16.98 -16.54 -20.79
N TRP A 115 16.28 -17.57 -21.27
CA TRP A 115 14.84 -17.50 -21.56
C TRP A 115 14.01 -17.34 -20.29
N MET A 116 14.39 -18.02 -19.20
CA MET A 116 13.73 -17.88 -17.89
C MET A 116 13.77 -16.43 -17.36
N LEU A 117 14.90 -15.73 -17.54
CA LEU A 117 15.03 -14.33 -17.09
C LEU A 117 14.48 -13.34 -18.13
N GLY A 118 14.63 -13.61 -19.42
CA GLY A 118 14.19 -12.72 -20.51
C GLY A 118 12.67 -12.63 -20.63
N ILE A 119 11.94 -13.74 -20.46
CA ILE A 119 10.48 -13.76 -20.60
C ILE A 119 9.78 -12.96 -19.48
N ALA A 120 10.43 -12.79 -18.33
CA ALA A 120 9.96 -11.91 -17.26
C ALA A 120 9.90 -10.43 -17.68
N GLY A 121 10.55 -10.05 -18.79
CA GLY A 121 10.42 -8.73 -19.40
C GLY A 121 9.08 -8.51 -20.13
N VAL A 122 8.37 -9.57 -20.53
CA VAL A 122 7.12 -9.45 -21.29
C VAL A 122 6.01 -8.77 -20.46
N PRO A 123 5.71 -9.17 -19.21
CA PRO A 123 4.74 -8.46 -18.39
C PRO A 123 5.10 -6.99 -18.16
N ALA A 124 6.39 -6.67 -17.99
CA ALA A 124 6.85 -5.28 -17.82
C ALA A 124 6.62 -4.45 -19.09
N LEU A 125 6.82 -5.02 -20.28
CA LEU A 125 6.55 -4.35 -21.55
C LEU A 125 5.05 -4.08 -21.74
N VAL A 126 4.20 -5.04 -21.38
CA VAL A 126 2.75 -4.90 -21.43
C VAL A 126 2.27 -3.82 -20.46
N GLN A 127 2.80 -3.82 -19.23
CA GLN A 127 2.48 -2.80 -18.22
C GLN A 127 2.92 -1.40 -18.68
N LEU A 128 4.13 -1.29 -19.24
CA LEU A 128 4.65 -0.03 -19.77
C LEU A 128 3.73 0.53 -20.87
N ALA A 129 3.32 -0.32 -21.82
CA ALA A 129 2.43 0.07 -22.90
C ALA A 129 1.06 0.55 -22.37
N LEU A 130 0.47 -0.17 -21.40
CA LEU A 130 -0.80 0.21 -20.77
C LEU A 130 -0.70 1.53 -20.00
N MET A 131 0.41 1.77 -19.29
CA MET A 131 0.61 2.98 -18.51
C MET A 131 0.81 4.25 -19.36
N VAL A 132 1.17 4.11 -20.63
CA VAL A 132 1.18 5.25 -21.57
C VAL A 132 -0.23 5.79 -21.81
N PHE A 133 -1.28 4.97 -21.74
CA PHE A 133 -2.66 5.41 -21.97
C PHE A 133 -3.42 5.82 -20.70
N LEU A 134 -2.94 5.40 -19.51
CA LEU A 134 -3.58 5.74 -18.25
C LEU A 134 -3.30 7.20 -17.84
N PRO A 135 -4.29 7.90 -17.24
CA PRO A 135 -4.08 9.24 -16.68
C PRO A 135 -3.22 9.20 -15.40
N GLU A 136 -2.81 10.37 -14.94
CA GLU A 136 -2.15 10.52 -13.64
C GLU A 136 -3.18 10.51 -12.50
N SER A 137 -2.74 10.26 -11.26
CA SER A 137 -3.61 10.27 -10.09
C SER A 137 -4.35 11.62 -9.93
N PRO A 138 -5.70 11.62 -9.79
CA PRO A 138 -6.48 12.86 -9.67
C PRO A 138 -6.09 13.68 -8.44
N ARG A 139 -5.70 13.00 -7.36
CA ARG A 139 -5.26 13.64 -6.11
C ARG A 139 -3.91 14.32 -6.26
N TRP A 140 -3.00 13.74 -7.05
CA TRP A 140 -1.71 14.37 -7.35
C TRP A 140 -1.89 15.55 -8.31
N LEU A 141 -2.75 15.43 -9.33
CA LEU A 141 -3.07 16.52 -10.26
C LEU A 141 -3.64 17.74 -9.52
N TYR A 142 -4.59 17.51 -8.61
CA TYR A 142 -5.16 18.57 -7.78
C TYR A 142 -4.09 19.28 -6.94
N ARG A 143 -3.15 18.53 -6.36
CA ARG A 143 -2.04 19.10 -5.57
C ARG A 143 -1.06 19.93 -6.39
N GLN A 144 -0.95 19.68 -7.69
CA GLN A 144 -0.11 20.45 -8.61
C GLN A 144 -0.84 21.67 -9.20
N ASN A 145 -1.97 22.09 -8.62
CA ASN A 145 -2.85 23.15 -9.12
C ASN A 145 -3.44 22.88 -10.51
N ARG A 146 -3.47 21.62 -10.97
CA ARG A 146 -4.06 21.20 -12.25
C ARG A 146 -5.48 20.70 -12.02
N VAL A 147 -6.36 21.61 -11.60
CA VAL A 147 -7.72 21.29 -11.13
C VAL A 147 -8.60 20.76 -12.26
N ASP A 148 -8.50 21.35 -13.45
CA ASP A 148 -9.31 20.95 -14.61
C ASP A 148 -8.98 19.52 -15.06
N GLU A 149 -7.69 19.17 -15.14
CA GLU A 149 -7.27 17.81 -15.46
C GLU A 149 -7.66 16.80 -14.39
N ALA A 150 -7.62 17.19 -13.11
CA ALA A 150 -8.09 16.33 -12.02
C ALA A 150 -9.59 16.04 -12.16
N ARG A 151 -10.38 17.04 -12.58
CA ARG A 151 -11.82 16.90 -12.86
C ARG A 151 -12.06 15.95 -14.02
N ASP A 152 -11.37 16.13 -15.15
CA ASP A 152 -11.49 15.26 -16.34
C ASP A 152 -11.20 13.78 -16.02
N VAL A 153 -10.26 13.52 -15.11
CA VAL A 153 -9.95 12.16 -14.65
C VAL A 153 -11.02 11.62 -13.72
N LEU A 154 -11.56 12.45 -12.81
CA LEU A 154 -12.65 12.04 -11.90
C LEU A 154 -13.95 11.76 -12.65
N GLU A 155 -14.28 12.54 -13.68
CA GLU A 155 -15.47 12.35 -14.53
C GLU A 155 -15.44 11.00 -15.28
N LYS A 156 -14.25 10.42 -15.49
CA LYS A 156 -14.11 9.06 -16.07
C LYS A 156 -14.32 7.94 -15.05
N ILE A 157 -14.17 8.23 -13.76
CA ILE A 157 -14.19 7.23 -12.67
C ILE A 157 -15.52 7.24 -11.92
N TYR A 158 -16.12 8.43 -11.75
CA TYR A 158 -17.31 8.66 -10.93
C TYR A 158 -18.49 9.19 -11.77
N PRO A 159 -19.74 8.93 -11.34
CA PRO A 159 -20.91 9.56 -11.93
C PRO A 159 -20.94 11.08 -11.61
N PRO A 160 -21.59 11.91 -12.45
CA PRO A 160 -21.48 13.38 -12.37
C PRO A 160 -21.86 14.00 -11.02
N ASN A 161 -22.81 13.39 -10.31
CA ASN A 161 -23.27 13.81 -8.99
C ASN A 161 -22.22 13.60 -7.89
N GLU A 162 -21.36 12.58 -8.01
CA GLU A 162 -20.32 12.27 -7.03
C GLU A 162 -19.01 13.04 -7.29
N VAL A 163 -18.76 13.45 -8.54
CA VAL A 163 -17.56 14.23 -8.91
C VAL A 163 -17.48 15.54 -8.13
N GLU A 164 -18.59 16.28 -8.01
CA GLU A 164 -18.62 17.55 -7.27
C GLU A 164 -18.38 17.35 -5.76
N GLU A 165 -18.86 16.25 -5.20
CA GLU A 165 -18.59 15.91 -3.80
C GLU A 165 -17.11 15.58 -3.57
N GLU A 166 -16.48 14.83 -4.47
CA GLU A 166 -15.06 14.48 -4.39
C GLU A 166 -14.17 15.70 -4.63
N MET A 167 -14.53 16.60 -5.55
CA MET A 167 -13.82 17.87 -5.76
C MET A 167 -13.87 18.76 -4.51
N LYS A 168 -15.02 18.86 -3.85
CA LYS A 168 -15.14 19.55 -2.55
C LYS A 168 -14.30 18.87 -1.47
N ALA A 169 -14.24 17.54 -1.46
CA ALA A 169 -13.38 16.81 -0.54
C ALA A 169 -11.89 17.10 -0.79
N LEU A 170 -11.44 17.20 -2.03
CA LEU A 170 -10.06 17.60 -2.38
C LEU A 170 -9.75 19.04 -1.97
N GLN A 171 -10.70 19.96 -2.12
CA GLN A 171 -10.56 21.33 -1.65
C GLN A 171 -10.42 21.41 -0.12
N SER A 172 -11.20 20.60 0.59
CA SER A 172 -11.15 20.49 2.06
C SER A 172 -9.78 20.01 2.56
N LEU A 173 -9.11 19.14 1.79
CA LEU A 173 -7.78 18.58 2.08
C LEU A 173 -6.66 19.63 1.94
N SER A 174 -6.72 20.51 0.94
CA SER A 174 -5.76 21.62 0.79
C SER A 174 -5.84 22.61 1.95
N VAL A 175 -7.05 22.89 2.45
CA VAL A 175 -7.25 23.75 3.63
C VAL A 175 -6.68 23.09 4.90
N CYS A 176 -6.84 21.77 5.05
CA CYS A 176 -6.25 21.03 6.17
C CYS A 176 -4.71 21.11 6.18
N LEU A 177 -4.06 21.07 5.01
CA LEU A 177 -2.61 21.18 4.88
C LEU A 177 -2.08 22.55 5.37
N LEU A 178 -2.80 23.62 5.06
CA LEU A 178 -2.47 24.97 5.54
C LEU A 178 -2.62 25.10 7.06
N LEU A 179 -3.62 24.42 7.64
CA LEU A 179 -3.86 24.45 9.09
C LEU A 179 -2.90 23.53 9.88
N THR A 180 -2.36 22.47 9.27
CA THR A 180 -1.35 21.62 9.91
C THR A 180 -0.01 22.32 10.12
N ASP A 181 0.38 23.30 9.29
CA ASP A 181 1.57 24.14 9.52
C ASP A 181 1.40 25.06 10.75
N THR A 182 0.16 25.27 11.21
CA THR A 182 -0.18 26.05 12.43
C THR A 182 -0.55 25.16 13.63
N GLY A 183 -0.31 23.86 13.59
CA GLY A 183 -0.59 22.94 14.70
C GLY A 183 -2.07 22.53 14.88
N GLY A 184 -2.94 22.83 13.91
CA GLY A 184 -4.38 22.57 13.97
C GLY A 184 -4.82 21.30 13.22
N GLY A 185 -4.28 20.13 13.56
CA GLY A 185 -4.60 18.88 12.87
C GLY A 185 -6.01 18.32 13.19
N ALA A 186 -6.72 17.87 12.16
CA ALA A 186 -7.96 17.07 12.17
C ALA A 186 -9.27 17.73 12.67
N SER A 187 -9.24 18.89 13.32
CA SER A 187 -10.45 19.48 13.93
C SER A 187 -11.43 20.10 12.91
N ALA A 188 -10.94 20.70 11.82
CA ALA A 188 -11.74 21.57 10.95
C ALA A 188 -12.83 20.87 10.11
N HIS A 189 -12.73 19.56 9.86
CA HIS A 189 -13.70 18.80 9.04
C HIS A 189 -14.37 17.66 9.81
N SER A 190 -14.32 17.70 11.14
CA SER A 190 -15.21 16.89 11.96
C SER A 190 -16.63 17.40 11.77
N PRO A 191 -17.67 16.54 11.71
CA PRO A 191 -19.04 17.02 11.63
C PRO A 191 -19.30 18.03 12.76
N PRO A 192 -19.97 19.16 12.46
CA PRO A 192 -20.37 20.10 13.49
C PRO A 192 -21.33 19.40 14.45
N ILE A 193 -21.47 19.94 15.65
CA ILE A 193 -22.45 19.44 16.61
C ILE A 193 -23.72 20.27 16.46
N SER A 194 -24.84 19.58 16.34
CA SER A 194 -26.15 20.23 16.36
C SER A 194 -26.69 20.23 17.78
N MET A 195 -27.12 21.41 18.23
CA MET A 195 -27.81 21.54 19.51
C MET A 195 -29.15 20.80 19.50
N PHE A 196 -29.84 20.79 18.34
CA PHE A 196 -31.07 20.03 18.14
C PHE A 196 -30.84 18.53 18.34
N GLU A 197 -29.83 17.96 17.68
CA GLU A 197 -29.46 16.55 17.81
C GLU A 197 -29.01 16.20 19.23
N SER A 198 -28.28 17.09 19.89
CA SER A 198 -27.83 16.86 21.27
C SER A 198 -29.01 16.88 22.25
N SER A 199 -29.96 17.81 22.05
CA SER A 199 -31.17 17.91 22.87
C SER A 199 -32.16 16.75 22.67
N HIS A 200 -32.14 16.10 21.50
CA HIS A 200 -33.00 14.94 21.18
C HIS A 200 -32.80 13.77 22.16
N PHE A 201 -31.59 13.57 22.67
CA PHE A 201 -31.28 12.53 23.67
C PHE A 201 -31.58 12.96 25.12
N GLY A 202 -32.15 14.14 25.31
CA GLY A 202 -32.44 14.74 26.62
C GLY A 202 -31.27 15.57 27.16
N GLY A 203 -31.59 16.70 27.82
CA GLY A 203 -30.59 17.63 28.36
C GLY A 203 -29.61 17.00 29.36
N ASN A 204 -30.06 15.99 30.12
CA ASN A 204 -29.21 15.25 31.07
C ASN A 204 -28.23 14.27 30.40
N SER A 205 -28.44 13.93 29.13
CA SER A 205 -27.59 13.04 28.35
C SER A 205 -26.53 13.81 27.55
N THR A 206 -26.66 15.13 27.44
CA THR A 206 -25.73 16.00 26.72
C THR A 206 -24.45 16.20 27.56
N SER A 207 -23.30 16.34 26.90
CA SER A 207 -22.04 16.59 27.62
C SER A 207 -22.09 17.92 28.38
N SER A 208 -21.72 17.88 29.66
CA SER A 208 -21.63 19.09 30.52
C SER A 208 -20.62 20.11 29.97
N SER A 209 -19.51 19.65 29.37
CA SER A 209 -18.51 20.51 28.75
C SER A 209 -19.04 21.25 27.51
N TYR A 210 -20.02 20.67 26.80
CA TYR A 210 -20.66 21.32 25.67
C TYR A 210 -21.69 22.36 26.12
N LEU A 211 -22.47 22.06 27.16
CA LEU A 211 -23.50 22.97 27.70
C LEU A 211 -22.91 24.22 28.38
N THR A 212 -21.72 24.10 28.96
CA THR A 212 -21.05 25.18 29.68
C THR A 212 -20.15 26.03 28.77
N ALA A 213 -20.05 25.68 27.49
CA ALA A 213 -19.17 26.37 26.55
C ALA A 213 -19.77 27.71 26.09
N PRO A 214 -18.98 28.81 26.06
CA PRO A 214 -19.47 30.11 25.62
C PRO A 214 -19.87 30.16 24.14
N ASP A 215 -19.25 29.32 23.29
CA ASP A 215 -19.49 29.28 21.83
C ASP A 215 -19.94 27.90 21.36
N ALA A 216 -20.99 27.33 21.93
CA ALA A 216 -21.48 25.97 21.60
C ALA A 216 -21.81 25.77 20.09
N SER A 217 -22.14 26.84 19.36
CA SER A 217 -22.42 26.81 17.92
C SER A 217 -21.19 26.55 17.05
N SER A 218 -19.98 26.84 17.57
CA SER A 218 -18.72 26.65 16.85
C SER A 218 -18.12 25.25 17.04
N TRP A 219 -18.79 24.37 17.80
CA TRP A 219 -18.22 23.09 18.19
C TRP A 219 -18.35 22.04 17.09
N ASN A 220 -17.31 21.24 16.99
CA ASN A 220 -17.23 20.10 16.09
C ASN A 220 -16.99 18.83 16.93
N CYS A 221 -17.20 17.66 16.32
CA CYS A 221 -17.02 16.39 16.99
C CYS A 221 -15.66 16.28 17.72
N MET A 222 -14.55 16.77 17.15
CA MET A 222 -13.23 16.68 17.78
C MET A 222 -13.12 17.59 19.02
N LYS A 223 -13.74 18.77 19.00
CA LYS A 223 -13.80 19.68 20.15
C LYS A 223 -14.62 19.07 21.29
N CYS A 224 -15.71 18.36 20.97
CA CYS A 224 -16.48 17.58 21.95
C CYS A 224 -15.66 16.45 22.57
N LEU A 225 -15.05 15.59 21.76
CA LEU A 225 -14.27 14.45 22.27
C LEU A 225 -13.03 14.87 23.07
N LYS A 226 -12.43 16.03 22.76
CA LYS A 226 -11.28 16.58 23.48
C LYS A 226 -11.65 17.41 24.71
N ALA A 227 -12.92 17.80 24.86
CA ALA A 227 -13.33 18.65 25.97
C ALA A 227 -13.23 17.93 27.32
N SER A 228 -13.56 16.63 27.36
CA SER A 228 -13.38 15.75 28.52
C SER A 228 -13.36 14.29 28.07
N SER A 229 -12.69 13.42 28.83
CA SER A 229 -12.72 11.96 28.63
C SER A 229 -14.13 11.36 28.74
N ASP A 230 -15.03 12.09 29.39
CA ASP A 230 -16.42 11.68 29.61
C ASP A 230 -17.36 12.20 28.51
N CYS A 231 -16.83 12.57 27.35
CA CYS A 231 -17.60 13.02 26.19
C CYS A 231 -17.57 12.00 25.06
N GLY A 232 -18.71 11.81 24.40
CA GLY A 232 -18.83 10.97 23.22
C GLY A 232 -19.65 11.64 22.12
N PHE A 233 -19.39 11.25 20.88
CA PHE A 233 -20.08 11.79 19.72
C PHE A 233 -20.98 10.72 19.11
N CYS A 234 -22.27 11.02 18.97
CA CYS A 234 -23.23 10.17 18.27
C CYS A 234 -23.48 10.76 16.88
N ALA A 235 -23.09 10.03 15.84
CA ALA A 235 -23.24 10.50 14.47
C ALA A 235 -24.70 10.45 14.00
N PHE A 236 -25.05 11.31 13.05
CA PHE A 236 -26.38 11.35 12.45
C PHE A 236 -26.58 10.19 11.46
N GLU A 237 -27.79 9.64 11.39
CA GLU A 237 -28.23 8.64 10.41
C GLU A 237 -29.26 9.31 9.50
N PRO A 238 -29.20 9.18 8.15
CA PRO A 238 -28.47 8.19 7.36
C PRO A 238 -27.03 8.56 6.99
N ASN A 239 -26.56 9.78 7.31
CA ASN A 239 -25.25 10.27 6.89
C ASN A 239 -24.42 10.73 8.08
N LYS A 240 -23.43 9.91 8.45
CA LYS A 240 -22.49 10.14 9.57
C LYS A 240 -21.62 11.40 9.46
N TYR A 241 -21.65 12.10 8.33
CA TYR A 241 -20.94 13.36 8.09
C TYR A 241 -21.81 14.61 8.32
N LEU A 242 -23.10 14.43 8.57
CA LEU A 242 -24.01 15.49 8.97
C LEU A 242 -23.83 15.85 10.45
N PRO A 243 -24.35 17.02 10.89
CA PRO A 243 -24.23 17.47 12.26
C PRO A 243 -24.77 16.42 13.24
N GLY A 244 -23.96 16.01 14.22
CA GLY A 244 -24.33 14.97 15.19
C GLY A 244 -24.53 15.51 16.61
N ALA A 245 -24.73 14.60 17.56
CA ALA A 245 -24.95 14.92 18.97
C ALA A 245 -23.67 14.76 19.80
N CYS A 246 -23.40 15.71 20.71
CA CYS A 246 -22.34 15.61 21.71
C CYS A 246 -22.94 15.20 23.06
N LEU A 247 -22.69 13.96 23.48
CA LEU A 247 -23.32 13.33 24.63
C LEU A 247 -22.29 12.98 25.71
N ALA A 248 -22.75 12.80 26.94
CA ALA A 248 -21.92 12.25 28.00
C ALA A 248 -21.55 10.79 27.66
N ALA A 249 -20.29 10.40 27.80
CA ALA A 249 -19.80 9.07 27.51
C ALA A 249 -20.12 8.12 28.67
N ASN A 250 -21.29 7.50 28.60
CA ASN A 250 -21.71 6.44 29.51
C ASN A 250 -22.42 5.32 28.73
N ASP A 251 -22.62 4.16 29.35
CA ASP A 251 -23.24 3.02 28.67
C ASP A 251 -24.71 3.27 28.31
N ALA A 252 -25.39 4.17 29.00
CA ALA A 252 -26.78 4.51 28.73
C ALA A 252 -26.93 5.30 27.42
N THR A 253 -26.16 6.38 27.25
CA THR A 253 -26.16 7.21 26.03
C THR A 253 -25.60 6.44 24.83
N LYS A 254 -24.58 5.59 25.07
CA LYS A 254 -24.05 4.70 24.04
C LYS A 254 -25.09 3.69 23.56
N ARG A 255 -25.88 3.12 24.47
CA ARG A 255 -27.01 2.22 24.12
C ARG A 255 -28.13 2.98 23.42
N ALA A 256 -28.46 4.20 23.85
CA ALA A 256 -29.48 5.04 23.21
C ALA A 256 -29.09 5.40 21.76
N CYS A 257 -27.85 5.85 21.54
CA CYS A 257 -27.33 6.15 20.20
C CYS A 257 -27.39 4.91 19.29
N LYS A 258 -26.93 3.75 19.78
CA LYS A 258 -26.99 2.49 19.01
C LYS A 258 -28.43 2.00 18.80
N GLY A 259 -29.35 2.31 19.71
CA GLY A 259 -30.78 2.00 19.60
C GLY A 259 -31.47 2.70 18.43
N GLU A 260 -30.97 3.88 18.03
CA GLU A 260 -31.41 4.60 16.83
C GLU A 260 -30.60 4.22 15.56
N HIS A 261 -29.87 3.11 15.57
CA HIS A 261 -28.97 2.68 14.49
C HIS A 261 -27.82 3.66 14.17
N ARG A 262 -27.51 4.61 15.07
CA ARG A 262 -26.43 5.57 14.89
C ARG A 262 -25.08 5.02 15.33
N THR A 263 -24.01 5.54 14.74
CA THR A 263 -22.64 5.14 15.09
C THR A 263 -22.08 6.03 16.20
N TRP A 264 -21.52 5.41 17.24
CA TRP A 264 -20.95 6.09 18.41
C TRP A 264 -19.41 6.18 18.34
N TYR A 265 -18.87 7.34 18.69
CA TYR A 265 -17.44 7.66 18.63
C TYR A 265 -16.91 8.18 19.98
N THR A 266 -15.71 7.76 20.37
CA THR A 266 -15.03 8.19 21.61
C THR A 266 -13.61 8.70 21.37
N ASN A 267 -12.86 8.09 20.44
CA ASN A 267 -11.44 8.37 20.24
C ASN A 267 -11.11 8.94 18.85
N GLY A 268 -12.12 9.38 18.10
CA GLY A 268 -11.95 9.95 16.77
C GLY A 268 -13.28 10.20 16.09
N CYS A 269 -13.32 11.18 15.20
CA CYS A 269 -14.55 11.58 14.50
C CYS A 269 -14.68 10.91 13.14
N PRO A 270 -15.90 10.71 12.63
CA PRO A 270 -16.09 10.26 11.26
C PRO A 270 -15.54 11.33 10.31
N SER A 271 -14.45 11.01 9.62
CA SER A 271 -13.98 11.76 8.46
C SER A 271 -14.31 10.97 7.19
N LYS A 272 -14.64 11.66 6.09
CA LYS A 272 -14.61 11.03 4.74
C LYS A 272 -13.18 10.62 4.37
N ILE A 273 -12.19 11.13 5.11
CA ILE A 273 -10.77 11.07 4.83
C ILE A 273 -10.12 10.11 5.84
N GLY A 274 -10.18 8.81 5.57
CA GLY A 274 -9.43 7.78 6.29
C GLY A 274 -7.96 7.77 5.87
N GLU A 275 -7.31 8.93 5.87
CA GLU A 275 -6.01 9.13 5.25
C GLU A 275 -4.95 9.40 6.32
N ILE A 276 -4.14 8.37 6.61
CA ILE A 276 -3.10 8.38 7.66
C ILE A 276 -1.97 9.37 7.34
N TYR A 277 -1.74 9.70 6.05
CA TYR A 277 -0.71 10.63 5.62
C TYR A 277 -1.30 11.80 4.83
N PRO A 278 -0.86 13.05 5.10
CA PRO A 278 -1.22 14.19 4.26
C PRO A 278 -0.70 13.99 2.84
N LEU A 279 -1.43 14.49 1.84
CA LEU A 279 -1.13 14.30 0.41
C LEU A 279 0.30 14.71 0.00
N ARG A 280 0.97 15.57 0.78
CA ARG A 280 2.35 16.03 0.54
C ARG A 280 3.43 15.00 0.87
N TYR A 281 3.22 14.19 1.90
CA TYR A 281 4.21 13.22 2.41
C TYR A 281 3.79 11.77 2.19
N ARG A 282 2.72 11.55 1.43
CA ARG A 282 2.17 10.21 1.23
C ARG A 282 3.10 9.31 0.44
N GLY A 283 3.80 9.84 -0.57
CA GLY A 283 4.81 9.08 -1.31
C GLY A 283 5.98 8.70 -0.41
N ILE A 284 6.51 9.64 0.36
CA ILE A 284 7.59 9.39 1.34
C ILE A 284 7.16 8.39 2.42
N GLY A 285 5.96 8.53 2.99
CA GLY A 285 5.43 7.60 4.00
C GLY A 285 5.25 6.18 3.44
N GLY A 286 4.74 6.06 2.21
CA GLY A 286 4.68 4.79 1.49
C GLY A 286 6.07 4.20 1.22
N GLY A 287 7.04 5.05 0.87
CA GLY A 287 8.44 4.66 0.68
C GLY A 287 9.08 4.13 1.96
N MET A 288 8.89 4.80 3.10
CA MET A 288 9.39 4.34 4.41
C MET A 288 8.78 2.99 4.80
N ALA A 289 7.47 2.81 4.61
CA ALA A 289 6.82 1.53 4.88
C ALA A 289 7.36 0.42 3.97
N ALA A 290 7.58 0.70 2.70
CA ALA A 290 8.18 -0.23 1.76
C ALA A 290 9.64 -0.56 2.13
N VAL A 291 10.45 0.44 2.53
CA VAL A 291 11.81 0.22 3.04
C VAL A 291 11.79 -0.71 4.25
N SER A 292 10.93 -0.46 5.24
CA SER A 292 10.79 -1.34 6.41
C SER A 292 10.43 -2.77 5.99
N ASN A 293 9.50 -2.95 5.04
CA ASN A 293 9.14 -4.26 4.51
C ASN A 293 10.35 -4.97 3.88
N TRP A 294 11.09 -4.30 3.00
CA TRP A 294 12.26 -4.89 2.34
C TRP A 294 13.43 -5.16 3.30
N VAL A 295 13.61 -4.31 4.33
CA VAL A 295 14.58 -4.55 5.40
C VAL A 295 14.19 -5.76 6.24
N SER A 296 12.91 -5.90 6.62
CA SER A 296 12.43 -7.10 7.30
C SER A 296 12.64 -8.36 6.46
N ASN A 297 12.36 -8.30 5.15
CA ASN A 297 12.63 -9.42 4.24
C ASN A 297 14.12 -9.75 4.15
N LEU A 298 15.01 -8.75 4.19
CA LEU A 298 16.45 -8.96 4.22
C LEU A 298 16.88 -9.67 5.51
N ILE A 299 16.43 -9.18 6.67
CA ILE A 299 16.73 -9.77 7.97
C ILE A 299 16.27 -11.23 8.00
N VAL A 300 15.03 -11.50 7.57
CA VAL A 300 14.50 -12.87 7.49
C VAL A 300 15.36 -13.73 6.56
N SER A 301 15.77 -13.21 5.39
CA SER A 301 16.58 -13.98 4.43
C SER A 301 17.96 -14.36 4.98
N GLU A 302 18.61 -13.48 5.74
CA GLU A 302 19.93 -13.75 6.34
C GLU A 302 19.81 -14.66 7.59
N THR A 303 18.75 -14.47 8.38
CA THR A 303 18.53 -15.25 9.61
C THR A 303 17.93 -16.63 9.36
N LEU A 304 17.31 -16.88 8.20
CA LEU A 304 16.59 -18.13 7.93
C LEU A 304 17.47 -19.37 8.04
N LEU A 305 18.68 -19.34 7.48
CA LEU A 305 19.61 -20.49 7.54
C LEU A 305 20.10 -20.71 8.97
N THR A 306 20.48 -19.64 9.67
CA THR A 306 20.89 -19.72 11.09
C THR A 306 19.76 -20.23 11.99
N LEU A 307 18.52 -19.82 11.73
CA LEU A 307 17.34 -20.26 12.45
C LEU A 307 17.01 -21.72 12.13
N THR A 308 17.17 -22.14 10.87
CA THR A 308 16.96 -23.53 10.44
C THR A 308 18.03 -24.45 11.02
N ASP A 309 19.28 -24.02 11.12
CA ASP A 309 20.35 -24.78 11.77
C ASP A 309 20.14 -24.87 13.29
N ALA A 310 19.65 -23.79 13.91
CA ALA A 310 19.33 -23.75 15.34
C ALA A 310 18.05 -24.53 15.71
N LEU A 311 17.08 -24.63 14.80
CA LEU A 311 15.85 -25.42 14.97
C LEU A 311 16.01 -26.87 14.48
N GLY A 312 16.90 -27.12 13.53
CA GLY A 312 17.26 -28.46 13.03
C GLY A 312 17.92 -29.32 14.10
N SER A 313 18.49 -28.70 15.13
CA SER A 313 18.95 -29.38 16.35
C SER A 313 17.82 -29.72 17.35
N ALA A 314 16.58 -29.29 17.10
CA ALA A 314 15.42 -29.48 17.99
C ALA A 314 14.21 -30.21 17.37
N GLY A 315 14.27 -30.72 16.13
CA GLY A 315 13.12 -31.44 15.56
C GLY A 315 13.42 -32.22 14.26
N LEU A 316 13.50 -33.54 14.38
CA LEU A 316 13.54 -34.55 13.30
C LEU A 316 12.28 -34.44 12.41
N PRO A 317 12.40 -34.01 11.13
CA PRO A 317 12.05 -34.91 10.03
C PRO A 317 12.86 -34.73 8.72
N PHE A 318 13.72 -33.71 8.60
CA PHE A 318 14.34 -33.37 7.30
C PHE A 318 15.51 -34.28 6.91
N GLU A 319 16.29 -34.74 7.90
CA GLU A 319 17.45 -35.62 7.66
C GLU A 319 17.04 -37.06 7.25
N GLU A 320 15.86 -37.51 7.69
CA GLU A 320 15.28 -38.80 7.26
C GLU A 320 14.76 -38.71 5.81
N VAL A 321 14.24 -37.55 5.40
CA VAL A 321 13.80 -37.28 4.01
C VAL A 321 15.00 -37.20 3.06
N GLU A 322 16.10 -36.57 3.47
CA GLU A 322 17.34 -36.51 2.68
C GLU A 322 17.97 -37.91 2.50
N LYS A 323 18.04 -38.72 3.56
CA LYS A 323 18.49 -40.13 3.48
C LYS A 323 17.59 -41.02 2.62
N THR A 324 16.30 -40.69 2.53
CA THR A 324 15.35 -41.42 1.66
C THR A 324 15.53 -41.03 0.19
N LEU A 325 15.86 -39.76 -0.09
CA LEU A 325 16.13 -39.28 -1.45
C LEU A 325 17.47 -39.78 -2.00
N GLU A 326 18.52 -39.86 -1.17
CA GLU A 326 19.81 -40.43 -1.59
C GLU A 326 19.74 -41.94 -1.86
N LYS A 327 18.94 -42.69 -1.09
CA LYS A 327 18.73 -44.13 -1.34
C LYS A 327 17.92 -44.41 -2.62
N GLY A 328 17.14 -43.44 -3.11
CA GLY A 328 16.33 -43.56 -4.33
C GLY A 328 17.07 -43.28 -5.64
N TYR A 329 18.24 -42.63 -5.60
CA TYR A 329 18.98 -42.23 -6.79
C TYR A 329 20.22 -43.10 -7.00
N LYS A 330 20.06 -44.26 -7.65
CA LYS A 330 21.19 -45.01 -8.25
C LYS A 330 21.56 -44.37 -9.59
N PRO A 331 22.74 -43.75 -9.76
CA PRO A 331 23.22 -43.39 -11.09
C PRO A 331 23.94 -44.59 -11.70
N SER A 332 23.22 -45.46 -12.39
CA SER A 332 23.84 -46.37 -13.36
C SER A 332 24.01 -45.58 -14.66
N ILE A 333 25.13 -44.89 -14.83
CA ILE A 333 25.81 -44.52 -16.10
C ILE A 333 27.03 -43.70 -15.67
N PHE A 334 28.17 -44.36 -15.48
CA PHE A 334 29.56 -43.86 -15.68
C PHE A 334 30.52 -44.89 -15.07
N SER A 335 30.59 -46.07 -15.67
CA SER A 335 31.74 -46.95 -15.52
C SER A 335 32.03 -47.56 -16.88
N LYS A 336 32.99 -46.95 -17.61
CA LYS A 336 34.00 -47.66 -18.40
C LYS A 336 34.95 -46.69 -19.11
N LYS A 337 36.24 -47.02 -18.96
CA LYS A 337 37.44 -46.67 -19.77
C LYS A 337 38.14 -45.33 -19.49
N LYS A 338 39.27 -45.40 -18.78
CA LYS A 338 40.60 -45.59 -19.42
C LYS A 338 41.68 -45.89 -18.36
N ASN A 339 42.20 -47.12 -18.39
CA ASN A 339 43.58 -47.41 -17.99
C ASN A 339 44.51 -46.84 -19.06
N VAL A 340 45.56 -46.12 -18.67
CA VAL A 340 46.89 -46.15 -19.33
C VAL A 340 47.92 -45.91 -18.23
N ASP A 341 48.80 -46.89 -18.04
CA ASP A 341 49.91 -46.96 -17.08
C ASP A 341 51.06 -45.97 -17.39
N PRO A 342 51.94 -45.69 -16.42
CA PRO A 342 53.14 -44.87 -16.63
C PRO A 342 54.33 -45.72 -17.13
N ALA A 343 55.11 -45.14 -18.05
CA ALA A 343 56.48 -45.49 -18.34
C ALA A 343 57.28 -44.20 -18.52
#